data_AF-A0A8J6HRA9-F1
#
_entry.id   AF-A0A8J6HRA9-F1
#
_cell.length_a   1.000
_cell.length_b   1.000
_cell.length_c   1.000
_cell.angle_alpha   90.00
_cell.angle_beta   90.00
_cell.angle_gamma   90.00
#
_symmetry.space_group_name_H-M   'P 1'
#
loop_
_entity.id
_entity.type
_entity.pdbx_description
1 polymer ?
#
loop_
_entity_poly.entity_id
_entity_poly.type
_entity_poly.pdbx_seq_one_letter_code
_entity_poly.pdbx_strand_id
1 'polypeptide(L)'
;MAVMVPVKKVQASDKLSSTNFALRTLPSPNNELPPASTNSVQTVLAANNISEDALQTAMLHRQQMLARPKPTSTTPRPTNKYSSSVGKVMNAPKEYYPVGYDKNFDDNFASRVELPETSFYCGDQKHFPGLYADEDLGCLVFHVCALTDDGLIMKSFLCPESTLFDQTILKCNWWFYVDCKNSKRLYDSNIPISKSYQLMKALTFFSGYKKDSSTTPKSKDKD
;
A
#
# COMPACT_ATOMS: atom_id res chain seq x y z
N MET A 1 9.17 -39.06 52.67
CA MET A 1 9.44 -39.84 51.44
C MET A 1 9.72 -38.84 50.32
N ALA A 2 11.00 -38.67 49.95
CA ALA A 2 11.43 -37.75 48.91
C ALA A 2 11.67 -38.56 47.63
N VAL A 3 11.01 -38.18 46.54
CA VAL A 3 11.13 -38.84 45.23
C VAL A 3 12.33 -38.23 44.51
N MET A 4 13.40 -39.02 44.35
CA MET A 4 14.55 -38.69 43.52
C MET A 4 14.22 -38.93 42.04
N VAL A 5 14.43 -37.91 41.21
CA VAL A 5 14.37 -38.00 39.74
C VAL A 5 15.80 -38.23 39.21
N PRO A 6 16.07 -39.25 38.37
CA PRO A 6 17.39 -39.44 37.82
C PRO A 6 17.63 -38.57 36.58
N VAL A 7 18.73 -37.83 36.60
CA VAL A 7 19.29 -37.06 35.48
C VAL A 7 19.96 -38.02 34.49
N LYS A 8 19.51 -38.06 33.23
CA LYS A 8 20.21 -38.77 32.14
C LYS A 8 21.17 -37.81 31.41
N LYS A 9 22.43 -38.22 31.34
CA LYS A 9 23.50 -37.59 30.54
C LYS A 9 23.21 -37.70 29.05
N VAL A 10 23.40 -36.60 28.32
CA VAL A 10 23.42 -36.55 26.85
C VAL A 10 24.83 -36.87 26.38
N GLN A 11 24.99 -37.94 25.58
CA GLN A 11 26.20 -38.22 24.82
C GLN A 11 25.94 -37.90 23.34
N ALA A 12 26.89 -37.19 22.74
CA ALA A 12 26.99 -36.91 21.32
C ALA A 12 27.40 -38.16 20.54
N SER A 13 26.79 -38.39 19.38
CA SER A 13 27.39 -39.01 18.18
C SER A 13 26.38 -38.97 17.04
N ASP A 14 26.56 -38.02 16.13
CA ASP A 14 25.88 -37.94 14.84
C ASP A 14 26.46 -38.97 13.87
N LYS A 15 25.58 -39.76 13.23
CA LYS A 15 25.80 -40.35 11.90
C LYS A 15 24.48 -40.95 11.39
N LEU A 16 23.86 -40.32 10.38
CA LEU A 16 23.45 -41.04 9.16
C LEU A 16 23.10 -40.11 8.00
N SER A 17 23.95 -40.20 6.97
CA SER A 17 23.68 -40.20 5.52
C SER A 17 22.84 -39.07 4.90
N SER A 18 23.54 -38.08 4.34
CA SER A 18 23.07 -37.23 3.25
C SER A 18 23.80 -37.65 1.96
N THR A 19 23.15 -38.43 1.11
CA THR A 19 23.59 -38.62 -0.28
C THR A 19 22.36 -38.64 -1.18
N ASN A 20 22.08 -37.49 -1.80
CA ASN A 20 21.45 -37.33 -3.13
C ASN A 20 21.18 -35.84 -3.38
N PHE A 21 22.24 -35.10 -3.67
CA PHE A 21 22.16 -33.86 -4.44
C PHE A 21 23.11 -34.01 -5.61
N ALA A 22 22.55 -34.30 -6.78
CA ALA A 22 23.30 -34.36 -8.02
C ALA A 22 23.90 -32.98 -8.32
N LEU A 23 25.23 -32.94 -8.43
CA LEU A 23 26.00 -31.83 -8.97
C LEU A 23 25.51 -31.54 -10.40
N ARG A 24 24.92 -30.36 -10.62
CA ARG A 24 24.86 -29.75 -11.96
C ARG A 24 26.17 -28.98 -12.15
N THR A 25 27.05 -29.54 -12.96
CA THR A 25 28.28 -28.90 -13.44
C THR A 25 27.91 -27.71 -14.33
N LEU A 26 28.34 -26.50 -13.96
CA LEU A 26 28.29 -25.32 -14.83
C LEU A 26 29.49 -25.38 -15.80
N PRO A 27 29.34 -25.05 -17.10
CA PRO A 27 30.49 -24.88 -17.99
C PRO A 27 31.23 -23.59 -17.65
N SER A 28 32.54 -23.67 -17.48
CA SER A 28 33.42 -22.49 -17.37
C SER A 28 33.34 -21.62 -18.64
N PRO A 29 33.44 -20.28 -18.53
CA PRO A 29 33.65 -19.44 -19.69
C PRO A 29 35.12 -19.53 -20.12
N ASN A 30 35.36 -19.92 -21.37
CA ASN A 30 36.65 -19.75 -22.01
C ASN A 30 36.91 -18.24 -22.13
N ASN A 31 37.86 -17.74 -21.34
CA ASN A 31 38.51 -16.45 -21.55
C ASN A 31 39.45 -16.59 -22.75
N GLU A 32 38.96 -16.29 -23.94
CA GLU A 32 39.82 -15.98 -25.07
C GLU A 32 39.49 -14.56 -25.53
N LEU A 33 40.42 -13.66 -25.21
CA LEU A 33 40.35 -12.23 -25.49
C LEU A 33 40.80 -12.00 -26.95
N PRO A 34 39.94 -11.57 -27.88
CA PRO A 34 40.39 -11.16 -29.20
C PRO A 34 41.10 -9.79 -29.11
N PRO A 35 42.08 -9.53 -29.99
CA PRO A 35 42.92 -8.34 -29.89
C PRO A 35 42.10 -7.05 -30.04
N ALA A 36 42.44 -6.08 -29.19
CA ALA A 36 41.87 -4.74 -29.17
C ALA A 36 42.03 -4.06 -30.54
N SER A 37 40.97 -4.09 -31.33
CA SER A 37 40.77 -3.17 -32.44
C SER A 37 39.95 -1.99 -31.93
N THR A 38 40.37 -0.80 -32.33
CA THR A 38 40.18 0.47 -31.64
C THR A 38 38.77 1.07 -31.71
N ASN A 39 37.73 0.31 -32.05
CA ASN A 39 36.37 0.83 -32.19
C ASN A 39 35.37 -0.03 -31.41
N SER A 40 35.23 0.24 -30.12
CA SER A 40 34.33 -0.46 -29.18
C SER A 40 32.88 -0.55 -29.65
N VAL A 41 32.43 0.39 -30.47
CA VAL A 41 31.07 0.41 -31.01
C VAL A 41 30.89 -0.64 -32.11
N GLN A 42 31.85 -0.81 -33.02
CA GLN A 42 31.77 -1.78 -34.12
C GLN A 42 31.89 -3.22 -33.65
N THR A 43 32.69 -3.48 -32.61
CA THR A 43 32.77 -4.80 -31.98
C THR A 43 31.43 -5.21 -31.35
N VAL A 44 30.73 -4.27 -30.69
CA VAL A 44 29.43 -4.52 -30.06
C VAL A 44 28.30 -4.65 -31.09
N LEU A 45 28.38 -3.90 -32.20
CA LEU A 45 27.47 -4.01 -33.33
C LEU A 45 27.57 -5.37 -34.02
N ALA A 46 28.80 -5.83 -34.30
CA ALA A 46 29.06 -7.13 -34.90
C ALA A 46 28.62 -8.29 -33.99
N ALA A 47 28.88 -8.20 -32.68
CA ALA A 47 28.48 -9.22 -31.70
C ALA A 47 26.96 -9.41 -31.59
N ASN A 48 26.17 -8.40 -31.95
CA ASN A 48 24.71 -8.44 -31.91
C ASN A 48 24.06 -8.48 -33.32
N ASN A 49 24.87 -8.64 -34.37
CA ASN A 49 24.44 -8.65 -35.78
C ASN A 49 23.61 -7.40 -36.16
N ILE A 50 24.03 -6.22 -35.70
CA ILE A 50 23.38 -4.93 -35.95
C ILE A 50 24.24 -4.11 -36.92
N SER A 51 23.64 -3.55 -37.97
CA SER A 51 24.33 -2.66 -38.91
C SER A 51 24.62 -1.28 -38.29
N GLU A 52 25.77 -0.70 -38.60
CA GLU A 52 26.19 0.63 -38.14
C GLU A 52 25.20 1.73 -38.56
N ASP A 53 24.62 1.60 -39.76
CA ASP A 53 23.57 2.49 -40.27
C ASP A 53 22.29 2.42 -39.43
N ALA A 54 21.96 1.23 -38.90
CA ALA A 54 20.77 1.05 -38.06
C ALA A 54 20.92 1.73 -36.70
N LEU A 55 22.13 1.70 -36.13
CA LEU A 55 22.42 2.39 -34.87
C LEU A 55 22.44 3.90 -35.04
N GLN A 56 23.05 4.40 -36.13
CA GLN A 56 23.06 5.83 -36.42
C GLN A 56 21.65 6.37 -36.68
N THR A 57 20.81 5.61 -37.38
CA THR A 57 19.39 5.93 -37.59
C THR A 57 18.62 5.93 -36.28
N ALA A 58 18.87 4.96 -35.38
CA ALA A 58 18.22 4.90 -34.07
C ALA A 58 18.63 6.07 -33.15
N MET A 59 19.91 6.47 -33.18
CA MET A 59 20.40 7.62 -32.41
C MET A 59 19.83 8.95 -32.92
N LEU A 60 19.75 9.13 -34.25
CA LEU A 60 19.11 10.29 -34.86
C LEU A 60 17.62 10.36 -34.52
N HIS A 61 16.92 9.23 -34.58
CA HIS A 61 15.52 9.17 -34.19
C HIS A 61 15.31 9.52 -32.72
N ARG A 62 16.18 9.05 -31.82
CA ARG A 62 16.16 9.41 -30.39
C ARG A 62 16.41 10.92 -30.17
N GLN A 63 17.36 11.52 -30.87
CA GLN A 63 17.58 12.98 -30.80
C GLN A 63 16.37 13.77 -31.30
N GLN A 64 15.72 13.34 -32.38
CA GLN A 64 14.49 13.98 -32.87
C GLN A 64 13.33 13.85 -31.87
N MET A 65 13.21 12.71 -31.18
CA MET A 65 12.20 12.51 -30.13
C MET A 65 12.47 13.36 -28.88
N LEU A 66 13.74 13.64 -28.55
CA LEU A 66 14.14 14.52 -27.45
C LEU A 66 14.02 16.02 -27.83
N ALA A 67 14.16 16.36 -29.11
CA ALA A 67 14.03 17.72 -29.63
C ALA A 67 12.57 18.12 -29.90
N ARG A 68 11.61 17.19 -29.83
CA ARG A 68 10.19 17.52 -29.95
C ARG A 68 9.76 18.30 -28.70
N PRO A 69 9.23 19.53 -28.84
CA PRO A 69 8.67 20.24 -27.70
C PRO A 69 7.59 19.37 -27.09
N LYS A 70 7.76 19.02 -25.81
CA LYS A 70 6.72 18.39 -25.01
C LYS A 70 5.50 19.30 -25.12
N PRO A 71 4.33 18.83 -25.59
CA PRO A 71 3.14 19.65 -25.50
C PRO A 71 2.97 19.96 -24.02
N THR A 72 3.10 21.25 -23.67
CA THR A 72 2.61 21.76 -22.40
C THR A 72 1.11 21.60 -22.47
N SER A 73 0.64 20.40 -22.15
CA SER A 73 -0.76 20.17 -21.87
C SER A 73 -1.00 20.86 -20.55
N THR A 74 -1.28 22.17 -20.59
CA THR A 74 -2.21 22.79 -19.67
C THR A 74 -3.57 22.16 -19.95
N THR A 75 -3.71 20.87 -19.64
CA THR A 75 -5.00 20.32 -19.32
C THR A 75 -5.36 21.04 -18.03
N PRO A 76 -6.42 21.86 -17.97
CA PRO A 76 -6.97 22.18 -16.68
C PRO A 76 -7.23 20.83 -16.00
N ARG A 77 -6.56 20.58 -14.87
CA ARG A 77 -6.86 19.46 -13.97
C ARG A 77 -8.38 19.43 -13.92
N PRO A 78 -9.05 18.31 -14.25
CA PRO A 78 -10.50 18.25 -14.10
C PRO A 78 -10.72 18.64 -12.65
N THR A 79 -11.37 19.79 -12.45
CA THR A 79 -11.75 20.27 -11.13
C THR A 79 -12.75 19.23 -10.66
N ASN A 80 -12.22 18.20 -10.01
CA ASN A 80 -13.02 17.17 -9.39
C ASN A 80 -13.92 17.95 -8.45
N LYS A 81 -15.23 17.94 -8.76
CA LYS A 81 -16.28 18.51 -7.92
C LYS A 81 -16.46 17.72 -6.62
N TYR A 82 -15.39 17.09 -6.15
CA TYR A 82 -15.17 16.58 -4.80
C TYR A 82 -14.55 17.68 -3.92
N SER A 83 -14.89 18.93 -4.19
CA SER A 83 -14.41 20.12 -3.47
C SER A 83 -15.09 20.30 -2.10
N SER A 84 -16.01 19.42 -1.70
CA SER A 84 -16.84 19.64 -0.51
C SER A 84 -16.24 19.06 0.79
N SER A 85 -15.20 18.23 0.72
CA SER A 85 -14.55 17.64 1.90
C SER A 85 -13.05 17.93 2.01
N VAL A 86 -12.44 18.54 0.99
CA VAL A 86 -11.07 19.04 1.04
C VAL A 86 -11.06 20.26 1.95
N GLY A 87 -10.69 20.06 3.22
CA GLY A 87 -10.54 21.15 4.18
C GLY A 87 -11.31 20.95 5.49
N LYS A 88 -12.30 20.06 5.56
CA LYS A 88 -12.99 19.80 6.83
C LYS A 88 -12.36 18.64 7.58
N VAL A 89 -11.43 18.98 8.47
CA VAL A 89 -10.83 17.99 9.38
C VAL A 89 -11.51 18.04 10.73
N MET A 90 -11.79 16.85 11.24
CA MET A 90 -12.36 16.65 12.57
C MET A 90 -11.30 16.05 13.47
N ASN A 91 -11.46 16.17 14.79
CA ASN A 91 -10.64 15.38 15.70
C ASN A 91 -10.91 13.89 15.51
N ALA A 92 -9.86 13.08 15.61
CA ALA A 92 -9.99 11.63 15.58
C ALA A 92 -10.87 11.16 16.76
N PRO A 93 -11.76 10.18 16.55
CA PRO A 93 -12.49 9.54 17.64
C PRO A 93 -11.55 8.95 18.70
N LYS A 94 -12.01 8.87 19.97
CA LYS A 94 -11.19 8.39 21.11
C LYS A 94 -10.68 6.96 20.92
N GLU A 95 -11.36 6.15 20.12
CA GLU A 95 -10.94 4.78 19.79
C GLU A 95 -9.59 4.72 19.06
N TYR A 96 -9.18 5.82 18.42
CA TYR A 96 -7.89 5.97 17.75
C TYR A 96 -6.78 6.51 18.64
N TYR A 97 -7.08 6.96 19.86
CA TYR A 97 -6.07 7.54 20.74
C TYR A 97 -5.18 6.42 21.35
N PRO A 98 -3.93 6.72 21.70
CA PRO A 98 -3.09 5.77 22.41
C PRO A 98 -3.68 5.46 23.79
N VAL A 99 -3.39 4.26 24.29
CA VAL A 99 -3.82 3.83 25.63
C VAL A 99 -3.25 4.78 26.67
N GLY A 100 -4.09 5.25 27.58
CA GLY A 100 -3.69 6.18 28.65
C GLY A 100 -3.61 7.65 28.21
N TYR A 101 -4.07 8.01 27.01
CA TYR A 101 -4.27 9.42 26.66
C TYR A 101 -5.49 9.96 27.42
N ASP A 102 -5.25 10.64 28.53
CA ASP A 102 -6.25 11.02 29.54
C ASP A 102 -6.57 12.52 29.57
N LYS A 103 -6.22 13.28 28.52
CA LYS A 103 -6.62 14.68 28.43
C LYS A 103 -8.15 14.76 28.27
N ASN A 104 -8.83 15.28 29.29
CA ASN A 104 -10.25 15.68 29.30
C ASN A 104 -10.50 16.87 28.34
N PHE A 105 -10.15 16.71 27.07
CA PHE A 105 -10.37 17.74 26.08
C PHE A 105 -11.84 17.70 25.67
N ASP A 106 -12.51 18.82 25.87
CA ASP A 106 -13.88 19.09 25.47
C ASP A 106 -14.05 18.65 24.00
N ASP A 107 -14.91 17.65 23.73
CA ASP A 107 -15.15 17.10 22.39
C ASP A 107 -15.79 18.16 21.43
N ASN A 108 -15.89 19.41 21.88
CA ASN A 108 -16.46 20.57 21.20
C ASN A 108 -15.44 21.32 20.31
N PHE A 109 -14.69 20.56 19.51
CA PHE A 109 -13.84 21.11 18.46
C PHE A 109 -14.53 20.89 17.10
N ALA A 110 -15.54 21.72 16.83
CA ALA A 110 -16.09 21.85 15.49
C ALA A 110 -14.96 22.33 14.55
N SER A 111 -14.51 21.45 13.64
CA SER A 111 -13.57 21.67 12.53
C SER A 111 -12.93 23.07 12.49
N ARG A 112 -11.78 23.27 13.15
CA ARG A 112 -11.12 24.59 13.19
C ARG A 112 -9.92 24.72 12.24
N VAL A 113 -9.63 23.73 11.41
CA VAL A 113 -8.43 23.78 10.57
C VAL A 113 -8.76 23.36 9.15
N GLU A 114 -8.74 24.33 8.26
CA GLU A 114 -8.66 24.10 6.82
C GLU A 114 -7.23 23.63 6.53
N LEU A 115 -7.12 22.41 6.00
CA LEU A 115 -5.83 21.87 5.63
C LEU A 115 -5.40 22.36 4.26
N PRO A 116 -4.09 22.55 4.02
CA PRO A 116 -3.58 22.72 2.68
C PRO A 116 -3.86 21.46 1.84
N GLU A 117 -3.92 21.63 0.51
CA GLU A 117 -3.98 20.48 -0.40
C GLU A 117 -2.69 19.66 -0.28
N THR A 118 -2.84 18.34 -0.26
CA THR A 118 -1.74 17.37 -0.19
C THR A 118 -1.73 16.48 -1.43
N SER A 119 -0.65 15.71 -1.60
CA SER A 119 -0.50 14.73 -2.66
C SER A 119 -1.39 13.49 -2.46
N PHE A 120 -2.04 13.35 -1.29
CA PHE A 120 -2.85 12.20 -0.97
C PHE A 120 -4.19 12.21 -1.72
N TYR A 121 -4.54 11.07 -2.32
CA TYR A 121 -5.86 10.85 -2.91
C TYR A 121 -6.33 9.42 -2.64
N CYS A 122 -7.57 9.28 -2.14
CA CYS A 122 -8.15 7.98 -1.85
C CYS A 122 -8.25 7.08 -3.09
N GLY A 123 -8.47 7.64 -4.29
CA GLY A 123 -8.66 6.84 -5.51
C GLY A 123 -7.39 6.11 -5.98
N ASP A 124 -6.22 6.53 -5.52
CA ASP A 124 -4.94 5.88 -5.84
C ASP A 124 -4.61 4.74 -4.88
N GLN A 125 -5.42 4.56 -3.83
CA GLN A 125 -5.15 3.57 -2.79
C GLN A 125 -5.74 2.20 -3.13
N LYS A 126 -5.10 1.14 -2.64
CA LYS A 126 -5.44 -0.26 -2.96
C LYS A 126 -6.52 -0.86 -2.05
N HIS A 127 -6.59 -0.43 -0.80
CA HIS A 127 -7.37 -1.11 0.24
C HIS A 127 -8.60 -0.30 0.64
N PHE A 128 -9.80 -0.87 0.47
CA PHE A 128 -11.05 -0.22 0.86
C PHE A 128 -11.92 -1.13 1.73
N PRO A 129 -12.44 -0.63 2.88
CA PRO A 129 -12.03 0.60 3.54
C PRO A 129 -10.56 0.56 3.98
N GLY A 130 -9.95 1.72 4.15
CA GLY A 130 -8.57 1.86 4.60
C GLY A 130 -8.32 3.20 5.30
N LEU A 131 -7.33 3.21 6.18
CA LEU A 131 -6.84 4.36 6.91
C LEU A 131 -5.41 4.67 6.47
N TYR A 132 -5.17 5.92 6.11
CA TYR A 132 -3.96 6.33 5.44
C TYR A 132 -3.35 7.55 6.12
N ALA A 133 -2.11 7.42 6.59
CA ALA A 133 -1.34 8.55 7.11
C ALA A 133 -1.02 9.53 5.99
N ASP A 134 -1.20 10.82 6.24
CA ASP A 134 -0.75 11.87 5.32
C ASP A 134 0.66 12.34 5.70
N GLU A 135 1.65 11.92 4.90
CA GLU A 135 3.05 12.32 5.09
C GLU A 135 3.28 13.81 4.86
N ASP A 136 2.49 14.47 4.00
CA ASP A 136 2.65 15.89 3.69
C ASP A 136 2.21 16.75 4.88
N LEU A 137 1.35 16.21 5.75
CA LEU A 137 0.91 16.82 7.01
C LEU A 137 1.66 16.25 8.22
N GLY A 138 2.80 15.58 8.00
CA GLY A 138 3.63 15.03 9.06
C GLY A 138 2.92 13.96 9.89
N CYS A 139 1.95 13.24 9.32
CA CYS A 139 1.12 12.23 9.97
C CYS A 139 0.30 12.73 11.16
N LEU A 140 0.15 14.06 11.33
CA LEU A 140 -0.83 14.61 12.27
C LEU A 140 -2.25 14.28 11.83
N VAL A 141 -2.46 14.17 10.52
CA VAL A 141 -3.74 13.86 9.91
C VAL A 141 -3.67 12.50 9.21
N PHE A 142 -4.78 11.78 9.28
CA PHE A 142 -5.01 10.59 8.49
C PHE A 142 -6.36 10.64 7.77
N HIS A 143 -6.47 9.89 6.69
CA HIS A 143 -7.66 9.81 5.86
C HIS A 143 -8.28 8.43 5.96
N VAL A 144 -9.57 8.39 6.26
CA VAL A 144 -10.42 7.20 6.11
C VAL A 144 -11.01 7.24 4.71
N CYS A 145 -10.63 6.26 3.90
CA CYS A 145 -11.19 6.05 2.56
C CYS A 145 -12.11 4.82 2.59
N ALA A 146 -13.30 4.93 2.01
CA ALA A 146 -14.17 3.78 1.82
C ALA A 146 -14.94 3.87 0.50
N LEU A 147 -15.27 2.71 -0.07
CA LEU A 147 -16.14 2.61 -1.24
C LEU A 147 -17.54 2.22 -0.76
N THR A 148 -18.48 3.16 -0.86
CA THR A 148 -19.90 2.91 -0.62
C THR A 148 -20.61 2.70 -1.96
N ASP A 149 -21.89 2.34 -1.91
CA ASP A 149 -22.70 2.19 -3.13
C ASP A 149 -22.94 3.54 -3.83
N ASP A 150 -22.80 4.65 -3.08
CA ASP A 150 -22.84 6.04 -3.58
C ASP A 150 -21.48 6.53 -4.14
N GLY A 151 -20.42 5.71 -4.03
CA GLY A 151 -19.09 6.00 -4.55
C GLY A 151 -18.00 6.11 -3.49
N LEU A 152 -16.91 6.82 -3.84
CA LEU A 152 -15.74 6.95 -2.99
C LEU A 152 -15.95 8.05 -1.93
N ILE A 153 -15.87 7.66 -0.66
CA ILE A 153 -15.93 8.56 0.48
C ILE A 153 -14.54 8.76 1.10
N MET A 154 -14.22 10.00 1.45
CA MET A 154 -13.02 10.38 2.20
C MET A 154 -13.41 11.23 3.41
N LYS A 155 -12.89 10.86 4.58
CA LYS A 155 -12.96 11.67 5.80
C LYS A 155 -11.58 11.82 6.41
N SER A 156 -11.24 13.03 6.82
CA SER A 156 -9.93 13.35 7.37
C SER A 156 -10.03 13.63 8.86
N PHE A 157 -9.08 13.07 9.62
CA PHE A 157 -9.06 13.15 11.08
C PHE A 157 -7.70 13.61 11.60
N LEU A 158 -7.72 14.49 12.60
CA LEU A 158 -6.55 14.99 13.29
C LEU A 158 -6.29 14.16 14.55
N CYS A 159 -5.08 13.61 14.68
CA CYS A 159 -4.61 12.99 15.90
C CYS A 159 -4.47 14.04 17.03
N PRO A 160 -4.68 13.65 18.30
CA PRO A 160 -4.59 14.59 19.40
C PRO A 160 -3.15 15.07 19.60
N GLU A 161 -2.99 16.15 20.37
CA GLU A 161 -1.69 16.76 20.63
C GLU A 161 -0.61 15.76 21.04
N SER A 162 0.61 15.95 20.53
CA SER A 162 1.77 15.10 20.83
C SER A 162 1.62 13.64 20.36
N THR A 163 0.69 13.36 19.45
CA THR A 163 0.54 12.05 18.82
C THR A 163 0.51 12.20 17.30
N LEU A 164 0.91 11.15 16.60
CA LEU A 164 0.88 11.05 15.15
C LEU A 164 0.16 9.76 14.76
N PHE A 165 -0.41 9.70 13.57
CA PHE A 165 -1.01 8.48 13.04
C PHE A 165 0.07 7.46 12.69
N ASP A 166 0.04 6.33 13.37
CA ASP A 166 0.91 5.19 13.14
C ASP A 166 0.25 4.23 12.16
N GLN A 167 0.77 4.24 10.94
CA GLN A 167 0.26 3.41 9.85
C GLN A 167 0.32 1.91 10.15
N THR A 168 1.25 1.46 11.01
CA THR A 168 1.42 0.03 11.30
C THR A 168 0.25 -0.54 12.11
N ILE A 169 -0.27 0.25 13.05
CA ILE A 169 -1.35 -0.14 13.97
C ILE A 169 -2.70 0.51 13.64
N LEU A 170 -2.73 1.38 12.63
CA LEU A 170 -3.91 2.13 12.18
C LEU A 170 -4.57 2.98 13.29
N LYS A 171 -3.75 3.58 14.15
CA LYS A 171 -4.16 4.42 15.28
C LYS A 171 -3.17 5.56 15.51
N CYS A 172 -3.58 6.56 16.28
CA CYS A 172 -2.64 7.56 16.78
C CYS A 172 -1.75 6.92 17.85
N ASN A 173 -0.45 7.21 17.77
CA ASN A 173 0.57 6.76 18.71
C ASN A 173 1.42 7.96 19.12
N TRP A 174 2.19 7.83 20.19
CA TRP A 174 3.09 8.89 20.60
C TRP A 174 4.09 9.19 19.49
N TRP A 175 4.32 10.48 19.22
CA TRP A 175 5.09 10.94 18.06
C TRP A 175 6.47 10.28 17.91
N PHE A 176 7.12 9.93 19.02
CA PHE A 176 8.44 9.29 19.04
C PHE A 176 8.44 7.79 18.70
N TYR A 177 7.27 7.16 18.61
CA TYR A 177 7.12 5.78 18.12
C TYR A 177 6.73 5.71 16.64
N VAL A 178 6.42 6.84 16.00
CA VAL A 178 5.88 6.86 14.64
C VAL A 178 6.97 7.21 13.63
N ASP A 179 7.23 6.30 12.69
CA ASP A 179 8.06 6.56 11.52
C ASP A 179 7.20 7.11 10.36
N CYS A 180 6.85 8.40 10.46
CA CYS A 180 5.93 9.03 9.51
C CYS A 180 6.41 8.93 8.05
N LYS A 181 7.73 9.06 7.80
CA LYS A 181 8.30 9.06 6.43
C LYS A 181 8.17 7.72 5.70
N ASN A 182 7.92 6.65 6.45
CA ASN A 182 7.78 5.31 5.91
C ASN A 182 6.30 4.87 5.83
N SER A 183 5.36 5.76 6.17
CA SER A 183 3.94 5.42 6.27
C SER A 183 3.37 4.92 4.95
N LYS A 184 3.68 5.57 3.81
CA LYS A 184 3.19 5.12 2.49
C LYS A 184 3.59 3.68 2.16
N ARG A 185 4.75 3.21 2.62
CA ARG A 185 5.19 1.82 2.42
C ARG A 185 4.42 0.81 3.27
N LEU A 186 3.75 1.29 4.31
CA LEU A 186 3.01 0.49 5.28
C LEU A 186 1.50 0.50 5.03
N TYR A 187 1.03 1.05 3.90
CA TYR A 187 -0.41 1.06 3.56
C TYR A 187 -1.04 -0.33 3.45
N ASP A 188 -0.23 -1.39 3.26
CA ASP A 188 -0.68 -2.78 3.33
C ASP A 188 -1.15 -3.21 4.74
N SER A 189 -0.88 -2.44 5.79
CA SER A 189 -1.52 -2.63 7.11
C SER A 189 -3.04 -2.52 7.04
N ASN A 190 -3.61 -1.95 5.99
CA ASN A 190 -5.06 -1.92 5.75
C ASN A 190 -5.66 -3.25 5.24
N ILE A 191 -4.85 -4.26 4.93
CA ILE A 191 -5.34 -5.56 4.43
C ILE A 191 -6.37 -6.23 5.37
N PRO A 192 -6.18 -6.30 6.70
CA PRO A 192 -7.12 -6.96 7.58
C PRO A 192 -8.48 -6.26 7.63
N ILE A 193 -8.50 -4.92 7.68
CA ILE A 193 -9.75 -4.14 7.73
C ILE A 193 -10.49 -4.20 6.38
N SER A 194 -9.77 -4.10 5.27
CA SER A 194 -10.36 -4.16 3.93
C SER A 194 -10.97 -5.54 3.65
N LYS A 195 -10.25 -6.62 3.97
CA LYS A 195 -10.78 -7.99 3.82
C LYS A 195 -11.95 -8.28 4.76
N SER A 196 -11.87 -7.86 6.02
CA SER A 196 -12.96 -8.06 6.99
C SER A 196 -14.24 -7.36 6.55
N TYR A 197 -14.13 -6.15 6.00
CA TYR A 197 -15.27 -5.44 5.44
C TYR A 197 -15.87 -6.17 4.23
N GLN A 198 -15.05 -6.67 3.31
CA GLN A 198 -15.56 -7.42 2.16
C GLN A 198 -16.31 -8.69 2.58
N LEU A 199 -15.79 -9.41 3.57
CA LEU A 199 -16.47 -10.55 4.15
C LEU A 199 -17.81 -10.12 4.79
N MET A 200 -17.80 -9.07 5.60
CA MET A 200 -19.01 -8.55 6.24
C MET A 200 -20.05 -8.10 5.20
N LYS A 201 -19.65 -7.37 4.16
CA LYS A 201 -20.54 -6.93 3.07
C LYS A 201 -21.17 -8.12 2.34
N ALA A 202 -20.38 -9.16 2.05
CA ALA A 202 -20.90 -10.39 1.45
C ALA A 202 -21.90 -11.11 2.37
N LEU A 203 -21.58 -11.25 3.66
CA LEU A 203 -22.48 -11.88 4.63
C LEU A 203 -23.79 -11.10 4.78
N THR A 204 -23.74 -9.76 4.81
CA THR A 204 -24.94 -8.91 4.83
C THR A 204 -25.78 -9.11 3.57
N PHE A 205 -25.15 -9.21 2.40
CA PHE A 205 -25.85 -9.47 1.13
C PHE A 205 -26.60 -10.82 1.16
N PHE A 206 -25.93 -11.91 1.58
CA PHE A 206 -26.57 -13.23 1.68
C PHE A 206 -27.66 -13.29 2.76
N SER A 207 -27.49 -12.56 3.87
CA SER A 207 -28.52 -12.45 4.91
C SER A 207 -29.79 -11.76 4.40
N GLY A 208 -29.65 -10.73 3.55
CA GLY A 208 -30.77 -10.08 2.87
C GLY A 208 -31.57 -11.03 1.98
N TYR A 209 -30.89 -11.86 1.19
CA TYR A 209 -31.54 -12.79 0.26
C TYR A 209 -32.46 -13.81 0.98
N LYS A 210 -32.07 -14.27 2.17
CA LYS A 210 -32.88 -15.23 2.94
C LYS A 210 -34.18 -14.61 3.45
N LYS A 211 -34.20 -13.30 3.70
CA LYS A 211 -35.38 -12.56 4.18
C LYS A 211 -36.46 -12.41 3.10
N ASP A 212 -36.06 -12.34 1.84
CA ASP A 212 -37.02 -12.24 0.71
C ASP A 212 -37.61 -13.59 0.30
N SER A 213 -36.92 -14.70 0.61
CA SER A 213 -37.40 -16.07 0.31
C SER A 213 -38.50 -16.61 1.24
N SER A 214 -38.82 -15.91 2.35
CA SER A 214 -39.88 -16.32 3.30
C SER A 214 -41.21 -15.57 3.13
N THR A 215 -41.38 -14.77 2.07
CA THR A 215 -42.67 -14.14 1.76
C THR A 215 -43.41 -15.00 0.72
N THR A 216 -44.20 -15.96 1.19
CA THR A 216 -45.20 -16.66 0.39
C THR A 216 -46.16 -15.64 -0.25
N PRO A 217 -46.48 -15.74 -1.55
CA PRO A 217 -47.48 -14.88 -2.15
C PRO A 217 -48.86 -15.27 -1.60
N LYS A 218 -49.47 -14.41 -0.79
CA LYS A 218 -50.91 -14.51 -0.51
C LYS A 218 -51.65 -14.25 -1.81
N SER A 219 -52.27 -15.30 -2.35
CA SER A 219 -53.27 -15.23 -3.40
C SER A 219 -54.37 -14.24 -2.99
N LYS A 220 -54.66 -13.29 -3.88
CA LYS A 220 -55.88 -12.48 -3.86
C LYS A 220 -57.04 -13.42 -4.16
N ASP A 221 -57.87 -13.73 -3.16
CA ASP A 221 -59.24 -14.13 -3.43
C ASP A 221 -60.10 -12.87 -3.49
N LYS A 222 -60.81 -12.76 -4.61
CA LYS A 222 -61.72 -11.69 -4.99
C LYS A 222 -63.06 -12.40 -5.13
N ASP A 223 -63.95 -12.19 -4.17
CA ASP A 223 -65.41 -12.32 -4.32
C ASP A 223 -66.07 -11.46 -3.23
#